data_AF-A0A631TTJ5-F1
#
_entry.id   AF-A0A631TTJ5-F1
#
_cell.length_a   1.000
_cell.length_b   1.000
_cell.length_c   1.000
_cell.angle_alpha   90.00
_cell.angle_beta   90.00
_cell.angle_gamma   90.00
#
_symmetry.space_group_name_H-M   'P 1'
#
loop_
_entity.id
_entity.type
_entity.pdbx_description
1 polymer ?
#
loop_
_entity_poly.entity_id
_entity_poly.type
_entity_poly.pdbx_seq_one_letter_code
_entity_poly.pdbx_strand_id
1 'polypeptide(L)'
;MKLIGRLLLYVLIACLVVIFGFYFLLQTRWGADHVSNWVSENSGYHLTFDVMDHRFSAPSHLLLENVTFGRDGQPATLVAKTVDIGLSIRQLTAPLHVDTILLQDGTLNISVQTAPFPFEADRLQLRNMALNSPGSEWRLSAQRVNGGVMPWRPEAGRVLGNKAQIQLSAGSLTLND
;
A
#
# COMPACT_ATOMS: atom_id res chain seq x y z
N MET A 1 -36.89 -32.31 -3.99
CA MET A 1 -36.24 -31.22 -4.75
C MET A 1 -36.49 -29.82 -4.17
N LYS A 2 -37.71 -29.45 -3.72
CA LYS A 2 -38.00 -28.11 -3.16
C LYS A 2 -37.33 -27.80 -1.80
N LEU A 3 -37.05 -28.81 -0.98
CA LEU A 3 -36.47 -28.61 0.37
C LEU A 3 -34.96 -28.32 0.32
N ILE A 4 -34.22 -29.05 -0.52
CA ILE A 4 -32.78 -28.82 -0.77
C ILE A 4 -32.54 -27.45 -1.41
N GLY A 5 -33.35 -27.07 -2.40
CA GLY A 5 -33.23 -25.74 -3.02
C GLY A 5 -33.48 -24.60 -2.04
N ARG A 6 -34.46 -24.74 -1.14
CA ARG A 6 -34.72 -23.75 -0.08
C ARG A 6 -33.59 -23.69 0.95
N LEU A 7 -33.06 -24.85 1.35
CA LEU A 7 -31.92 -24.91 2.29
C LEU A 7 -30.68 -24.24 1.69
N LEU A 8 -30.32 -24.56 0.44
CA LEU A 8 -29.19 -23.95 -0.25
C LEU A 8 -29.36 -22.44 -0.39
N LEU A 9 -30.58 -21.97 -0.69
CA LEU A 9 -30.88 -20.54 -0.75
C LEU A 9 -30.66 -19.85 0.61
N TYR A 10 -31.14 -20.44 1.71
CA TYR A 10 -30.93 -19.86 3.05
C TYR A 10 -29.45 -19.82 3.44
N VAL A 11 -28.69 -20.88 3.11
CA VAL A 11 -27.23 -20.90 3.33
C VAL A 11 -26.55 -19.81 2.50
N LEU A 12 -26.90 -19.67 1.23
CA LEU A 12 -26.34 -18.61 0.37
C LEU A 12 -26.63 -17.21 0.94
N ILE A 13 -27.87 -16.96 1.37
CA ILE A 13 -28.25 -15.68 1.99
C ILE A 13 -27.46 -15.45 3.27
N ALA A 14 -27.33 -16.46 4.14
CA ALA A 14 -26.55 -16.35 5.37
C ALA A 14 -25.07 -16.02 5.07
N CYS A 15 -24.47 -16.69 4.08
CA CYS A 15 -23.11 -16.40 3.64
C CYS A 15 -22.96 -14.95 3.14
N LEU A 16 -23.91 -14.47 2.33
CA LEU A 16 -23.89 -13.09 1.85
C LEU A 16 -23.98 -12.09 3.01
N VAL A 17 -24.87 -12.31 3.98
CA VAL A 17 -25.00 -11.45 5.16
C VAL A 17 -23.68 -11.39 5.94
N VAL A 18 -23.02 -12.53 6.12
CA VAL A 18 -21.72 -12.60 6.80
C VAL A 18 -20.65 -11.83 6.01
N ILE A 19 -20.57 -12.02 4.70
CA ILE A 19 -19.60 -11.32 3.83
C ILE A 19 -19.81 -9.81 3.90
N PHE A 20 -21.06 -9.34 3.76
CA PHE A 20 -21.37 -7.91 3.87
C PHE A 20 -21.08 -7.37 5.27
N GLY A 21 -21.37 -8.14 6.32
CA GLY A 21 -21.02 -7.79 7.70
C GLY A 21 -19.52 -7.56 7.86
N PHE A 22 -18.70 -8.50 7.40
CA PHE A 22 -17.24 -8.36 7.41
C PHE A 22 -16.76 -7.19 6.56
N TYR A 23 -17.33 -7.01 5.36
CA TYR A 23 -17.01 -5.88 4.49
C TYR A 23 -17.18 -4.54 5.21
N PHE A 24 -18.33 -4.31 5.87
CA PHE A 24 -18.55 -3.06 6.61
C PHE A 24 -17.66 -2.96 7.85
N LEU A 25 -17.42 -4.07 8.57
CA LEU A 25 -16.54 -4.07 9.74
C LEU A 25 -15.11 -3.69 9.39
N LEU A 26 -14.56 -4.23 8.29
CA LEU A 26 -13.20 -3.95 7.82
C LEU A 26 -13.00 -2.47 7.47
N GLN A 27 -14.07 -1.78 7.05
CA GLN A 27 -14.00 -0.34 6.75
C GLN A 27 -14.09 0.56 7.99
N THR A 28 -14.43 0.01 9.16
CA THR A 28 -14.40 0.78 10.41
C THR A 28 -12.98 0.92 10.94
N ARG A 29 -12.75 1.91 11.80
CA ARG A 29 -11.45 2.08 12.50
C ARG A 29 -11.04 0.83 13.27
N TRP A 30 -11.99 0.17 13.94
CA TRP A 30 -11.73 -1.09 14.66
C TRP A 30 -11.24 -2.20 13.72
N GLY A 31 -11.86 -2.33 12.54
CA GLY A 31 -11.44 -3.30 11.53
C GLY A 31 -10.06 -2.98 10.96
N ALA A 32 -9.81 -1.70 10.67
CA ALA A 32 -8.52 -1.20 10.23
C ALA A 32 -7.41 -1.52 11.24
N ASP A 33 -7.61 -1.17 12.51
CA ASP A 33 -6.70 -1.47 13.61
C ASP A 33 -6.42 -2.97 13.72
N HIS A 34 -7.46 -3.80 13.62
CA HIS A 34 -7.31 -5.26 13.71
C HIS A 34 -6.48 -5.83 12.56
N VAL A 35 -6.74 -5.38 11.33
CA VAL A 35 -5.98 -5.82 10.15
C VAL A 35 -4.54 -5.32 10.21
N SER A 36 -4.32 -4.06 10.56
CA SER A 36 -2.98 -3.47 10.59
C SER A 36 -2.11 -4.12 11.67
N ASN A 37 -2.69 -4.40 12.84
CA ASN A 37 -2.01 -5.14 13.91
C ASN A 37 -1.72 -6.58 13.50
N TRP A 38 -2.68 -7.28 12.89
CA TRP A 38 -2.46 -8.64 12.41
C TRP A 38 -1.33 -8.71 11.37
N VAL A 39 -1.29 -7.77 10.41
CA VAL A 39 -0.16 -7.68 9.45
C VAL A 39 1.15 -7.39 10.16
N SER A 40 1.14 -6.51 11.15
CA SER A 40 2.34 -6.14 11.90
C SER A 40 2.89 -7.29 12.74
N GLU A 41 2.02 -8.07 13.38
CA GLU A 41 2.42 -9.20 14.24
C GLU A 41 2.87 -10.43 13.43
N ASN A 42 2.35 -10.60 12.21
CA ASN A 42 2.58 -11.78 11.39
C ASN A 42 3.56 -11.53 10.22
N SER A 43 4.22 -10.36 10.19
CA SER A 43 5.23 -10.03 9.20
C SER A 43 6.47 -9.44 9.86
N GLY A 44 7.53 -9.20 9.08
CA GLY A 44 8.71 -8.43 9.54
C GLY A 44 8.57 -6.92 9.31
N TYR A 45 7.33 -6.44 9.17
CA TYR A 45 6.98 -5.07 8.84
C TYR A 45 5.95 -4.54 9.82
N HIS A 46 6.06 -3.26 10.14
CA HIS A 46 5.07 -2.55 10.92
C HIS A 46 4.19 -1.72 9.98
N LEU A 47 2.88 -1.98 10.01
CA LEU A 47 1.87 -1.28 9.23
C LEU A 47 0.76 -0.77 10.16
N THR A 48 0.44 0.52 10.05
CA THR A 48 -0.72 1.13 10.68
C THR A 48 -1.46 2.01 9.67
N PHE A 49 -2.78 2.06 9.79
CA PHE A 49 -3.66 2.93 9.03
C PHE A 49 -4.98 3.09 9.79
N ASP A 50 -5.60 4.27 9.71
CA ASP A 50 -6.80 4.57 10.51
C ASP A 50 -8.08 4.03 9.88
N VAL A 51 -8.13 4.04 8.55
CA VAL A 51 -9.32 3.70 7.76
C VAL A 51 -8.91 2.95 6.51
N MET A 52 -9.68 1.91 6.18
CA MET A 52 -9.65 1.24 4.89
C MET A 52 -10.99 1.54 4.18
N ASP A 53 -10.96 2.26 3.08
CA ASP A 53 -12.14 2.60 2.28
C ASP A 53 -12.11 1.83 0.96
N HIS A 54 -13.22 1.14 0.69
CA HIS A 54 -13.46 0.44 -0.57
C HIS A 54 -14.84 0.78 -1.08
N ARG A 55 -14.94 1.25 -2.33
CA ARG A 55 -16.20 1.73 -2.90
C ARG A 55 -16.57 0.91 -4.13
N PHE A 56 -17.84 0.53 -4.25
CA PHE A 56 -18.36 -0.16 -5.42
C PHE A 56 -18.22 0.62 -6.74
N SER A 57 -18.12 1.95 -6.69
CA SER A 57 -17.88 2.79 -7.87
C SER A 57 -16.44 2.73 -8.38
N ALA A 58 -15.50 2.27 -7.54
CA ALA A 58 -14.10 2.07 -7.87
C ALA A 58 -13.64 0.71 -7.28
N PRO A 59 -14.22 -0.41 -7.73
CA PRO A 59 -14.12 -1.69 -7.04
C PRO A 59 -12.71 -2.29 -7.07
N SER A 60 -11.85 -1.80 -7.96
CA SER A 60 -10.44 -2.17 -8.06
C SER A 60 -9.53 -1.30 -7.19
N HIS A 61 -10.05 -0.35 -6.42
CA HIS A 61 -9.24 0.54 -5.60
C HIS A 61 -9.51 0.33 -4.12
N LEU A 62 -8.42 0.21 -3.36
CA LEU A 62 -8.44 0.19 -1.90
C LEU A 62 -7.70 1.42 -1.39
N LEU A 63 -8.41 2.29 -0.68
CA LEU A 63 -7.85 3.51 -0.11
C LEU A 63 -7.54 3.28 1.37
N LEU A 64 -6.32 3.57 1.79
CA LEU A 64 -5.91 3.58 3.18
C LEU A 64 -5.63 5.02 3.61
N GLU A 65 -6.11 5.42 4.78
CA GLU A 65 -5.89 6.75 5.34
C GLU A 65 -4.93 6.72 6.53
N ASN A 66 -4.11 7.77 6.66
CA ASN A 66 -3.10 7.96 7.71
C ASN A 66 -2.17 6.74 7.86
N VAL A 67 -1.56 6.34 6.74
CA VAL A 67 -0.72 5.16 6.67
C VAL A 67 0.66 5.46 7.23
N THR A 68 1.12 4.60 8.13
CA THR A 68 2.54 4.48 8.48
C THR A 68 3.02 3.06 8.19
N PHE A 69 4.10 2.93 7.43
CA PHE A 69 4.68 1.65 7.07
C PHE A 69 6.20 1.68 7.27
N GLY A 70 6.75 0.60 7.82
CA GLY A 70 8.18 0.46 8.04
C GLY A 70 8.56 -0.97 8.43
N ARG A 71 9.81 -1.16 8.82
CA ARG A 71 10.29 -2.43 9.37
C ARG A 71 10.20 -2.42 10.88
N ASP A 72 10.06 -3.59 11.48
CA ASP A 72 10.04 -3.72 12.93
C ASP A 72 11.35 -3.21 13.53
N GLY A 73 11.23 -2.40 14.58
CA GLY A 73 12.36 -1.78 15.26
C GLY A 73 13.12 -0.72 14.45
N GLN A 74 12.64 -0.34 13.26
CA GLN A 74 13.24 0.70 12.42
C GLN A 74 12.31 1.92 12.29
N PRO A 75 12.84 3.10 11.97
CA PRO A 75 12.02 4.26 11.65
C PRO A 75 11.06 4.00 10.47
N ALA A 76 9.92 4.69 10.46
CA ALA A 76 8.94 4.58 9.39
C ALA A 76 9.57 4.90 8.02
N THR A 77 9.40 3.97 7.08
CA THR A 77 9.84 4.11 5.69
C THR A 77 8.85 4.96 4.92
N LEU A 78 7.55 4.83 5.20
CA LEU A 78 6.48 5.60 4.59
C LEU A 78 5.57 6.14 5.68
N VAL A 79 5.25 7.43 5.58
CA VAL A 79 4.17 8.07 6.33
C VAL A 79 3.37 8.86 5.31
N ALA A 80 2.12 8.50 5.05
CA ALA A 80 1.30 9.15 4.03
C ALA A 80 -0.13 9.37 4.52
N LYS A 81 -0.71 10.52 4.18
CA LYS A 81 -2.12 10.78 4.49
C LYS A 81 -3.04 9.81 3.77
N THR A 82 -2.71 9.46 2.52
CA THR A 82 -3.47 8.46 1.78
C THR A 82 -2.57 7.56 0.96
N VAL A 83 -2.92 6.28 0.91
CA VAL A 83 -2.36 5.30 -0.02
C VAL A 83 -3.51 4.66 -0.80
N ASP A 84 -3.55 4.89 -2.10
CA ASP A 84 -4.52 4.28 -3.01
C ASP A 84 -3.85 3.10 -3.73
N ILE A 85 -4.39 1.90 -3.52
CA ILE A 85 -3.89 0.65 -4.07
C ILE A 85 -4.84 0.20 -5.17
N GLY A 86 -4.36 0.25 -6.42
CA GLY A 86 -5.00 -0.30 -7.59
C GLY A 86 -4.77 -1.81 -7.67
N LEU A 87 -5.83 -2.58 -7.47
CA LEU A 87 -5.86 -4.04 -7.55
C LEU A 87 -5.87 -4.51 -9.01
N SER A 88 -5.33 -5.71 -9.22
CA SER A 88 -5.28 -6.34 -10.54
C SER A 88 -5.75 -7.78 -10.46
N ILE A 89 -6.41 -8.26 -11.51
CA ILE A 89 -6.78 -9.68 -11.61
C ILE A 89 -5.56 -10.62 -11.57
N ARG A 90 -4.35 -10.10 -11.88
CA ARG A 90 -3.09 -10.82 -11.74
C ARG A 90 -2.81 -11.27 -10.30
N GLN A 91 -3.42 -10.65 -9.29
CA GLN A 91 -3.26 -11.06 -7.89
C GLN A 91 -3.68 -12.51 -7.64
N LEU A 92 -4.55 -13.09 -8.48
CA LEU A 92 -4.91 -14.51 -8.40
C LEU A 92 -3.70 -15.44 -8.65
N THR A 93 -2.73 -15.00 -9.45
CA THR A 93 -1.50 -15.75 -9.76
C THR A 93 -0.25 -15.16 -9.09
N ALA A 94 -0.28 -13.88 -8.73
CA ALA A 94 0.82 -13.12 -8.15
C ALA A 94 0.28 -12.20 -7.03
N PRO A 95 0.00 -12.74 -5.83
CA PRO A 95 -0.80 -12.05 -4.80
C PRO A 95 -0.19 -10.74 -4.27
N LEU A 96 1.14 -10.60 -4.35
CA LEU A 96 1.89 -9.43 -3.89
C LEU A 96 2.19 -8.42 -5.02
N HIS A 97 1.55 -8.59 -6.18
CA HIS A 97 1.69 -7.72 -7.33
C HIS A 97 0.39 -6.95 -7.57
N VAL A 98 0.47 -5.62 -7.47
CA VAL A 98 -0.67 -4.72 -7.69
C VAL A 98 -0.49 -3.92 -8.98
N ASP A 99 -1.56 -3.33 -9.49
CA ASP A 99 -1.46 -2.47 -10.68
C ASP A 99 -0.78 -1.14 -10.32
N THR A 100 -1.34 -0.42 -9.35
CA THR A 100 -0.87 0.92 -8.99
C THR A 100 -0.77 1.07 -7.47
N ILE A 101 0.25 1.78 -7.01
CA ILE A 101 0.32 2.32 -5.65
C ILE A 101 0.50 3.83 -5.79
N LEU A 102 -0.49 4.59 -5.31
CA LEU A 102 -0.44 6.04 -5.30
C LEU A 102 -0.28 6.54 -3.86
N LEU A 103 0.88 7.11 -3.57
CA LEU A 103 1.21 7.71 -2.29
C LEU A 103 0.92 9.21 -2.35
N GLN A 104 0.26 9.75 -1.33
CA GLN A 104 -0.10 11.17 -1.32
C GLN A 104 0.10 11.83 0.04
N ASP A 105 0.55 13.09 -0.02
CA ASP A 105 0.65 14.02 1.10
C ASP A 105 1.39 13.37 2.29
N GLY A 106 2.67 13.05 2.07
CA GLY A 106 3.43 12.22 2.99
C GLY A 106 4.93 12.31 2.78
N THR A 107 5.66 11.45 3.48
CA THR A 107 7.11 11.30 3.40
C THR A 107 7.46 9.84 3.11
N LEU A 108 8.40 9.64 2.19
CA LEU A 108 9.02 8.35 1.90
C LEU A 108 10.53 8.45 2.19
N ASN A 109 10.98 7.70 3.18
CA ASN A 109 12.36 7.61 3.64
C ASN A 109 13.01 6.36 3.03
N ILE A 110 13.89 6.56 2.06
CA ILE A 110 14.57 5.51 1.29
C ILE A 110 15.94 5.25 1.92
N SER A 111 16.14 4.09 2.56
CA SER A 111 17.46 3.69 3.05
C SER A 111 18.10 2.61 2.17
N VAL A 112 19.43 2.53 2.14
CA VAL A 112 20.13 1.52 1.32
C VAL A 112 20.14 0.13 2.01
N GLN A 113 19.93 0.12 3.33
CA GLN A 113 19.87 -1.10 4.15
C GLN A 113 18.46 -1.69 4.24
N THR A 114 17.44 -1.04 3.66
CA THR A 114 16.10 -1.62 3.60
C THR A 114 16.13 -2.86 2.71
N ALA A 115 15.83 -4.03 3.28
CA ALA A 115 15.48 -5.17 2.45
C ALA A 115 14.19 -4.84 1.66
N PRO A 116 13.99 -5.51 0.51
CA PRO A 116 13.01 -5.08 -0.48
C PRO A 116 11.61 -5.01 0.12
N PHE A 117 10.81 -4.04 -0.33
CA PHE A 117 9.38 -4.06 -0.04
C PHE A 117 8.81 -5.43 -0.45
N PRO A 118 7.92 -6.01 0.36
CA PRO A 118 7.41 -7.36 0.10
C PRO A 118 6.36 -7.38 -1.02
N PHE A 119 6.15 -6.28 -1.72
CA PHE A 119 5.17 -6.11 -2.79
C PHE A 119 5.76 -5.26 -3.91
N GLU A 120 5.20 -5.42 -5.10
CA GLU A 120 5.57 -4.67 -6.29
C GLU A 120 4.32 -4.13 -7.00
N ALA A 121 4.52 -3.12 -7.85
CA ALA A 121 3.45 -2.54 -8.63
C ALA A 121 3.87 -2.30 -10.08
N ASP A 122 2.93 -2.40 -11.02
CA ASP A 122 3.17 -1.92 -12.37
C ASP A 122 3.45 -0.41 -12.36
N ARG A 123 2.89 0.34 -11.41
CA ARG A 123 3.18 1.75 -11.24
C ARG A 123 3.22 2.18 -9.77
N LEU A 124 4.32 2.80 -9.36
CA LEU A 124 4.36 3.62 -8.15
C LEU A 124 4.16 5.09 -8.55
N GLN A 125 3.18 5.77 -7.99
CA GLN A 125 2.93 7.19 -8.19
C GLN A 125 3.08 7.95 -6.89
N LEU A 126 3.65 9.15 -7.00
CA LEU A 126 3.85 10.07 -5.90
C LEU A 126 3.07 11.34 -6.19
N ARG A 127 2.29 11.81 -5.21
CA ARG A 127 1.59 13.09 -5.28
C ARG A 127 1.89 13.90 -4.02
N ASN A 128 2.55 15.03 -4.21
CA ASN A 128 2.94 15.93 -3.12
C ASN A 128 3.68 15.21 -1.97
N MET A 129 4.65 14.38 -2.33
CA MET A 129 5.44 13.62 -1.35
C MET A 129 6.74 14.37 -0.98
N ALA A 130 7.27 14.10 0.21
CA ALA A 130 8.65 14.36 0.56
C ALA A 130 9.46 13.06 0.37
N LEU A 131 10.62 13.14 -0.28
CA LEU A 131 11.53 12.02 -0.42
C LEU A 131 12.80 12.32 0.35
N ASN A 132 13.20 11.43 1.24
CA ASN A 132 14.47 11.54 1.96
C ASN A 132 15.27 10.26 1.81
N SER A 133 16.59 10.36 1.65
CA SER A 133 17.47 9.19 1.72
C SER A 133 18.51 9.35 2.84
N PRO A 134 18.11 9.13 4.11
CA PRO A 134 19.03 9.23 5.22
C PRO A 134 20.02 8.05 5.17
N GLY A 135 21.32 8.35 5.16
CA GLY A 135 22.37 7.33 5.25
C GLY A 135 22.68 6.55 3.97
N SER A 136 22.21 7.01 2.81
CA SER A 136 22.79 6.57 1.53
C SER A 136 24.01 7.44 1.18
N GLU A 137 24.86 6.97 0.25
CA GLU A 137 25.93 7.80 -0.33
C GLU A 137 25.37 9.05 -1.03
N TRP A 138 24.07 9.06 -1.34
CA TRP A 138 23.37 10.14 -1.99
C TRP A 138 22.40 10.78 -1.00
N ARG A 139 22.88 11.74 -0.19
CA ARG A 139 22.05 12.49 0.77
C ARG A 139 21.04 13.35 0.00
N LEU A 140 19.91 12.73 -0.33
CA LEU A 140 18.82 13.30 -1.10
C LEU A 140 17.72 13.75 -0.15
N SER A 141 17.28 15.00 -0.29
CA SER A 141 16.00 15.45 0.25
C SER A 141 15.25 16.23 -0.83
N ALA A 142 13.99 15.86 -1.04
CA ALA A 142 13.13 16.49 -2.03
C ALA A 142 11.76 16.76 -1.41
N GLN A 143 11.16 17.91 -1.73
CA GLN A 143 9.82 18.27 -1.25
C GLN A 143 8.86 18.53 -2.40
N ARG A 144 7.56 18.32 -2.15
CA ARG A 144 6.49 18.45 -3.15
C ARG A 144 6.76 17.63 -4.40
N VAL A 145 7.20 16.39 -4.22
CA VAL A 145 7.52 15.44 -5.28
C VAL A 145 6.24 14.91 -5.91
N ASN A 146 6.17 14.99 -7.23
CA ASN A 146 5.09 14.46 -8.05
C ASN A 146 5.65 13.64 -9.21
N GLY A 147 5.01 12.54 -9.57
CA GLY A 147 5.40 11.71 -10.71
C GLY A 147 5.25 10.22 -10.43
N GLY A 148 6.11 9.39 -11.02
CA GLY A 148 6.07 7.95 -10.78
C GLY A 148 7.22 7.13 -11.35
N VAL A 149 7.18 5.84 -11.04
CA VAL A 149 8.14 4.79 -11.40
C VAL A 149 7.37 3.64 -12.03
N MET A 150 7.80 3.18 -13.22
CA MET A 150 7.11 2.14 -13.99
C MET A 150 8.09 1.26 -14.78
N PRO A 151 8.10 -0.08 -14.58
CA PRO A 151 7.47 -0.79 -13.46
C PRO A 151 8.19 -0.49 -12.13
N TRP A 152 7.47 -0.52 -11.02
CA TRP A 152 8.07 -0.40 -9.70
C TRP A 152 8.27 -1.78 -9.07
N ARG A 153 9.53 -2.26 -9.12
CA ARG A 153 9.94 -3.57 -8.63
C ARG A 153 11.10 -3.44 -7.66
N PRO A 154 10.84 -3.18 -6.38
CA PRO A 154 11.88 -2.94 -5.39
C PRO A 154 12.75 -4.18 -5.16
N GLU A 155 14.05 -3.99 -5.09
CA GLU A 155 15.04 -5.03 -4.77
C GLU A 155 15.92 -4.58 -3.60
N ALA A 156 16.64 -5.53 -2.97
CA ALA A 156 17.56 -5.21 -1.88
C ALA A 156 18.59 -4.16 -2.33
N GLY A 157 18.67 -3.04 -1.61
CA GLY A 157 19.53 -1.90 -1.95
C GLY A 157 19.09 -1.09 -3.17
N ARG A 158 17.98 -1.45 -3.84
CA ARG A 158 17.46 -0.77 -5.03
C ARG A 158 15.94 -0.60 -4.92
N VAL A 159 15.53 0.36 -4.10
CA VAL A 159 14.14 0.59 -3.72
C VAL A 159 13.22 1.00 -4.89
N LEU A 160 13.77 1.58 -5.95
CA LEU A 160 12.99 1.92 -7.16
C LEU A 160 13.02 0.80 -8.23
N GLY A 161 13.83 -0.23 -8.03
CA GLY A 161 14.06 -1.33 -8.97
C GLY A 161 15.20 -1.11 -9.97
N ASN A 162 15.48 -2.14 -10.77
CA ASN A 162 16.61 -2.19 -11.71
C ASN A 162 16.33 -1.62 -13.08
N LYS A 163 15.09 -1.76 -13.56
CA LYS A 163 14.66 -1.40 -14.91
C LYS A 163 13.32 -0.70 -14.79
N ALA A 164 13.37 0.60 -14.56
CA ALA A 164 12.19 1.41 -14.42
C ALA A 164 12.34 2.71 -15.21
N GLN A 165 11.27 3.13 -15.86
CA GLN A 165 11.11 4.50 -16.29
C GLN A 165 10.71 5.33 -15.07
N ILE A 166 11.51 6.35 -14.78
CA ILE A 166 11.30 7.25 -13.66
C ILE A 166 11.03 8.64 -14.22
N GLN A 167 9.90 9.23 -13.85
CA GLN A 167 9.56 10.60 -14.17
C GLN A 167 9.12 11.28 -12.88
N LEU A 168 9.93 12.21 -12.40
CA LEU A 168 9.67 12.92 -11.15
C LEU A 168 9.88 14.42 -11.35
N SER A 169 9.04 15.20 -10.69
CA SER A 169 9.19 16.64 -10.50
C SER A 169 9.21 16.90 -9.01
N ALA A 170 9.97 17.90 -8.58
CA ALA A 170 10.04 18.29 -7.17
C ALA A 170 9.95 19.80 -7.07
N GLY A 171 9.33 20.30 -5.99
CA GLY A 171 9.29 21.71 -5.69
C GLY A 171 10.63 22.24 -5.17
N SER A 172 11.42 21.38 -4.54
CA SER A 172 12.81 21.62 -4.15
C SER A 172 13.56 20.28 -4.08
N LEU A 173 14.88 20.35 -4.27
CA LEU A 173 15.78 19.21 -4.24
C LEU A 173 17.12 19.64 -3.65
N THR A 174 17.58 18.94 -2.63
CA THR A 174 18.95 19.00 -2.13
C THR A 174 19.60 17.64 -2.29
N LEU A 175 20.85 17.64 -2.74
CA LEU A 175 21.62 16.45 -3.04
C LEU A 175 23.06 16.64 -2.59
N ASN A 176 23.50 15.81 -1.63
CA ASN A 176 24.86 15.81 -1.10
C ASN A 176 25.32 17.14 -0.48
N ASP A 177 24.36 17.89 0.07
CA ASP A 177 24.63 19.00 0.99
C ASP A 177 25.00 18.50 2.39
#